data_AF-A0A0S4UZW4-F1
#
_entry.id   AF-A0A0S4UZW4-F1
#
_cell.length_a   1.000
_cell.length_b   1.000
_cell.length_c   1.000
_cell.angle_alpha   90.00
_cell.angle_beta   90.00
_cell.angle_gamma   90.00
#
_symmetry.space_group_name_H-M   'P 1'
#
loop_
_entity.id
_entity.type
_entity.pdbx_description
1 polymer ?
#
loop_
_entity_poly.entity_id
_entity_poly.type
_entity_poly.pdbx_seq_one_letter_code
_entity_poly.pdbx_strand_id
1 'polypeptide(L)'
;MSHLSDLSRNRSLNRLEASEAQAAVSDVLHFVRETYYRPNLKSGNKVHGNGGPEEADRQARATLEVERMRSQYDPLTAAMQGEAHQCQELSLLAMHHLENRGLQAQILELGGDDEAVTHDVAIIGPASNPLPADMTEWHPDVYVCDPWSNIACRASDYPDQFTRKMEKWEEAGKLVGFQAKGFVLPTDPDWMRDVLHGQKMV
;
A
#
# COMPACT_ATOMS: atom_id res chain seq x y z
N MET A 1 -22.36 25.11 -32.75
CA MET A 1 -21.42 25.57 -31.71
C MET A 1 -21.66 24.94 -30.33
N SER A 2 -22.50 23.90 -30.18
CA SER A 2 -22.79 23.28 -28.86
C SER A 2 -21.90 22.09 -28.48
N HIS A 3 -21.27 21.40 -29.43
CA HIS A 3 -20.47 20.21 -29.12
C HIS A 3 -19.09 20.47 -28.48
N LEU A 4 -18.48 21.65 -28.73
CA LEU A 4 -17.17 21.98 -28.17
C LEU A 4 -17.24 22.46 -26.70
N SER A 5 -18.36 23.06 -26.28
CA SER A 5 -18.56 23.52 -24.90
C SER A 5 -18.81 22.37 -23.92
N ASP A 6 -19.51 21.31 -24.34
CA ASP A 6 -19.76 20.13 -23.50
C ASP A 6 -18.51 19.28 -23.30
N LEU A 7 -17.69 19.09 -24.34
CA LEU A 7 -16.40 18.40 -24.23
C LEU A 7 -15.42 19.12 -23.30
N SER A 8 -15.43 20.45 -23.30
CA SER A 8 -14.59 21.25 -22.41
C SER A 8 -15.07 21.20 -20.96
N ARG A 9 -16.39 21.19 -20.72
CA ARG A 9 -16.96 21.06 -19.36
C ARG A 9 -16.73 19.68 -18.77
N ASN A 10 -16.98 18.61 -19.53
CA ASN A 10 -16.71 17.25 -19.05
C ASN A 10 -15.22 17.01 -18.76
N ARG A 11 -14.32 17.53 -19.60
CA ARG A 11 -12.87 17.46 -19.32
C ARG A 11 -12.46 18.24 -18.06
N SER A 12 -13.15 19.32 -17.73
CA SER A 12 -12.88 20.10 -16.52
C SER A 12 -13.41 19.41 -15.27
N LEU A 13 -14.61 18.82 -15.32
CA LEU A 13 -15.21 18.08 -14.20
C LEU A 13 -14.41 16.82 -13.89
N ASN A 14 -14.07 16.00 -14.89
CA ASN A 14 -13.26 14.80 -14.69
C ASN A 14 -11.86 15.12 -14.14
N ARG A 15 -11.30 16.28 -14.49
CA ARG A 15 -9.99 16.72 -13.96
C ARG A 15 -10.08 17.15 -12.50
N LEU A 16 -11.19 17.76 -12.10
CA LEU A 16 -11.45 18.14 -10.71
C LEU A 16 -11.66 16.88 -9.85
N GLU A 17 -12.49 15.93 -10.29
CA GLU A 17 -12.69 14.65 -9.59
C GLU A 17 -11.39 13.83 -9.48
N ALA A 18 -10.59 13.77 -10.54
CA ALA A 18 -9.27 13.13 -10.50
C ALA A 18 -8.30 13.81 -9.52
N SER A 19 -8.37 15.14 -9.39
CA SER A 19 -7.56 15.88 -8.43
C SER A 19 -8.01 15.66 -6.98
N GLU A 20 -9.32 15.48 -6.76
CA GLU A 20 -9.90 15.18 -5.45
C GLU A 20 -9.56 13.75 -5.00
N ALA A 21 -9.65 12.77 -5.90
CA ALA A 21 -9.26 11.39 -5.62
C ALA A 21 -7.76 11.28 -5.25
N GLN A 22 -6.88 11.93 -6.03
CA GLN A 22 -5.45 11.98 -5.72
C GLN A 22 -5.17 12.67 -4.38
N ALA A 23 -5.86 13.78 -4.08
CA ALA A 23 -5.73 14.47 -2.80
C ALA A 23 -6.19 13.56 -1.65
N ALA A 24 -7.31 12.86 -1.81
CA ALA A 24 -7.84 11.97 -0.79
C ALA A 24 -6.88 10.82 -0.43
N VAL A 25 -6.32 10.12 -1.42
CA VAL A 25 -5.33 9.05 -1.14
C VAL A 25 -4.06 9.60 -0.51
N SER A 26 -3.63 10.80 -0.90
CA SER A 26 -2.44 11.45 -0.32
C SER A 26 -2.66 11.87 1.13
N ASP A 27 -3.81 12.43 1.44
CA ASP A 27 -4.17 12.83 2.80
C ASP A 27 -4.36 11.61 3.71
N VAL A 28 -5.03 10.57 3.24
CA VAL A 28 -5.20 9.32 4.02
C VAL A 28 -3.85 8.66 4.25
N LEU A 29 -2.99 8.60 3.22
CA LEU A 29 -1.62 8.13 3.37
C LEU A 29 -0.90 8.86 4.50
N HIS A 30 -0.96 10.20 4.49
CA HIS A 30 -0.33 11.01 5.52
C HIS A 30 -0.93 10.73 6.89
N PHE A 31 -2.26 10.79 7.01
CA PHE A 31 -2.98 10.55 8.25
C PHE A 31 -2.65 9.19 8.87
N VAL A 32 -2.72 8.11 8.09
CA VAL A 32 -2.42 6.75 8.57
C VAL A 32 -0.99 6.66 9.08
N ARG A 33 -0.04 7.26 8.35
CA ARG A 33 1.37 7.20 8.72
C ARG A 33 1.70 8.01 9.97
N GLU A 34 1.17 9.22 10.09
CA GLU A 34 1.41 10.07 11.26
C GLU A 34 0.68 9.55 12.50
N THR A 35 -0.49 8.93 12.34
CA THR A 35 -1.30 8.45 13.47
C THR A 35 -0.86 7.07 13.96
N TYR A 36 -0.66 6.11 13.04
CA TYR A 36 -0.49 4.68 13.40
C TYR A 36 0.93 4.16 13.17
N TYR A 37 1.67 4.69 12.17
CA TYR A 37 2.95 4.09 11.79
C TYR A 37 4.17 4.72 12.44
N ARG A 38 4.33 6.05 12.36
CA ARG A 38 5.54 6.76 12.79
C ARG A 38 5.74 6.81 14.31
N PRO A 39 4.72 7.03 15.14
CA PRO A 39 4.89 7.11 16.60
C PRO A 39 5.24 5.74 17.24
N ASN A 40 5.04 4.67 16.47
CA ASN A 40 4.99 3.29 16.92
C ASN A 40 6.24 2.50 16.51
N LEU A 41 6.24 1.18 16.76
CA LEU A 41 7.36 0.28 16.45
C LEU A 41 7.58 0.07 14.94
N LYS A 42 6.76 0.68 14.08
CA LYS A 42 6.75 0.54 12.62
C LYS A 42 6.42 -0.91 12.23
N SER A 43 7.19 -1.50 11.30
CA SER A 43 6.91 -2.84 10.78
C SER A 43 7.97 -3.85 11.19
N GLY A 44 7.54 -5.07 11.50
CA GLY A 44 8.43 -6.21 11.74
C GLY A 44 9.04 -6.79 10.47
N ASN A 45 8.38 -6.65 9.30
CA ASN A 45 8.88 -7.15 8.01
C ASN A 45 9.70 -6.11 7.23
N LYS A 46 10.13 -5.03 7.87
CA LYS A 46 11.05 -4.05 7.28
C LYS A 46 12.04 -3.60 8.34
N VAL A 47 13.30 -3.92 8.14
CA VAL A 47 14.36 -3.73 9.14
C VAL A 47 15.55 -2.98 8.56
N HIS A 48 16.39 -2.40 9.42
CA HIS A 48 17.76 -2.04 9.07
C HIS A 48 18.67 -3.27 9.20
N GLY A 49 19.30 -3.71 8.11
CA GLY A 49 20.16 -4.91 8.11
C GLY A 49 21.37 -4.79 9.05
N ASN A 50 21.82 -3.57 9.33
CA ASN A 50 22.91 -3.25 10.25
C ASN A 50 22.46 -2.56 11.55
N GLY A 51 21.17 -2.67 11.92
CA GLY A 51 20.58 -1.95 13.05
C GLY A 51 21.00 -2.44 14.45
N GLY A 52 21.73 -3.54 14.55
CA GLY A 52 22.23 -4.07 15.83
C GLY A 52 21.14 -4.61 16.77
N PRO A 53 21.47 -4.81 18.06
CA PRO A 53 20.55 -5.43 19.02
C PRO A 53 19.25 -4.64 19.26
N GLU A 54 19.30 -3.31 19.23
CA GLU A 54 18.10 -2.47 19.40
C GLU A 54 17.10 -2.65 18.26
N GLU A 55 17.58 -2.76 17.03
CA GLU A 55 16.72 -3.05 15.88
C GLU A 55 16.13 -4.45 15.93
N ALA A 56 16.90 -5.43 16.40
CA ALA A 56 16.41 -6.79 16.61
C ALA A 56 15.31 -6.85 17.68
N ASP A 57 15.46 -6.11 18.80
CA ASP A 57 14.41 -5.99 19.82
C ASP A 57 13.16 -5.30 19.27
N ARG A 58 13.32 -4.17 18.56
CA ARG A 58 12.21 -3.47 17.90
C ARG A 58 11.46 -4.39 16.95
N GLN A 59 12.19 -5.13 16.11
CA GLN A 59 11.62 -6.08 15.17
C GLN A 59 10.82 -7.17 15.89
N ALA A 60 11.39 -7.80 16.91
CA ALA A 60 10.72 -8.86 17.66
C ALA A 60 9.42 -8.36 18.30
N ARG A 61 9.45 -7.18 18.93
CA ARG A 61 8.27 -6.54 19.51
C ARG A 61 7.22 -6.19 18.46
N ALA A 62 7.65 -5.65 17.30
CA ALA A 62 6.74 -5.33 16.21
C ALA A 62 6.07 -6.58 15.62
N THR A 63 6.80 -7.69 15.50
CA THR A 63 6.26 -8.98 15.04
C THR A 63 5.23 -9.51 16.03
N LEU A 64 5.56 -9.56 17.32
CA LEU A 64 4.63 -10.03 18.36
C LEU A 64 3.37 -9.17 18.44
N GLU A 65 3.49 -7.87 18.25
CA GLU A 65 2.35 -6.96 18.25
C GLU A 65 1.41 -7.21 17.06
N VAL A 66 1.97 -7.48 15.87
CA VAL A 66 1.17 -7.86 14.70
C VAL A 66 0.49 -9.21 14.89
N GLU A 67 1.19 -10.20 15.45
CA GLU A 67 0.60 -11.50 15.79
C GLU A 67 -0.56 -11.34 16.80
N ARG A 68 -0.38 -10.50 17.83
CA ARG A 68 -1.42 -10.17 18.80
C ARG A 68 -2.63 -9.55 18.11
N MET A 69 -2.44 -8.58 17.21
CA MET A 69 -3.53 -7.94 16.47
C MET A 69 -4.29 -8.96 15.61
N ARG A 70 -3.57 -9.82 14.88
CA ARG A 70 -4.16 -10.84 13.98
C ARG A 70 -4.92 -11.94 14.71
N SER A 71 -4.65 -12.14 16.00
CA SER A 71 -5.43 -13.05 16.86
C SER A 71 -6.76 -12.45 17.35
N GLN A 72 -7.00 -11.15 17.18
CA GLN A 72 -8.25 -10.50 17.60
C GLN A 72 -9.37 -10.78 16.61
N TYR A 73 -10.61 -10.82 17.12
CA TYR A 73 -11.80 -11.01 16.29
C TYR A 73 -12.12 -9.80 15.41
N ASP A 74 -11.84 -8.59 15.90
CA ASP A 74 -12.06 -7.34 15.18
C ASP A 74 -10.71 -6.80 14.65
N PRO A 75 -10.35 -7.08 13.39
CA PRO A 75 -9.06 -6.70 12.83
C PRO A 75 -8.89 -5.18 12.69
N LEU A 76 -9.99 -4.43 12.45
CA LEU A 76 -9.91 -2.98 12.30
C LEU A 76 -9.65 -2.32 13.65
N THR A 77 -10.41 -2.68 14.68
CA THR A 77 -10.18 -2.15 16.04
C THR A 77 -8.78 -2.54 16.53
N ALA A 78 -8.34 -3.77 16.25
CA ALA A 78 -6.98 -4.20 16.58
C ALA A 78 -5.92 -3.35 15.88
N ALA A 79 -6.07 -3.11 14.58
CA ALA A 79 -5.16 -2.25 13.81
C ALA A 79 -5.15 -0.80 14.32
N MET A 80 -6.30 -0.24 14.68
CA MET A 80 -6.38 1.13 15.23
C MET A 80 -5.68 1.28 16.59
N GLN A 81 -5.68 0.22 17.39
CA GLN A 81 -5.07 0.20 18.73
C GLN A 81 -3.63 -0.33 18.73
N GLY A 82 -3.15 -0.84 17.60
CA GLY A 82 -1.86 -1.50 17.48
C GLY A 82 -0.66 -0.56 17.58
N GLU A 83 0.43 -1.08 18.14
CA GLU A 83 1.72 -0.36 18.25
C GLU A 83 2.74 -0.77 17.18
N ALA A 84 2.34 -1.59 16.20
CA ALA A 84 3.13 -2.00 15.05
C ALA A 84 2.21 -2.45 13.92
N HIS A 85 2.64 -2.36 12.65
CA HIS A 85 1.80 -2.74 11.51
C HIS A 85 2.61 -3.30 10.35
N GLN A 86 2.05 -4.25 9.60
CA GLN A 86 2.53 -4.67 8.29
C GLN A 86 1.69 -4.03 7.17
N CYS A 87 1.94 -4.42 5.92
CA CYS A 87 1.18 -3.95 4.77
C CYS A 87 -0.33 -4.20 4.93
N GLN A 88 -0.72 -5.40 5.35
CA GLN A 88 -2.11 -5.77 5.56
C GLN A 88 -2.86 -4.82 6.52
N GLU A 89 -2.33 -4.57 7.72
CA GLU A 89 -3.03 -3.71 8.69
C GLU A 89 -3.02 -2.24 8.26
N LEU A 90 -1.94 -1.78 7.63
CA LEU A 90 -1.88 -0.41 7.10
C LEU A 90 -2.86 -0.18 5.94
N SER A 91 -3.04 -1.18 5.09
CA SER A 91 -3.98 -1.14 3.97
C SER A 91 -5.43 -1.19 4.45
N LEU A 92 -5.73 -1.99 5.47
CA LEU A 92 -7.03 -1.97 6.14
C LEU A 92 -7.35 -0.59 6.75
N LEU A 93 -6.39 0.01 7.45
CA LEU A 93 -6.55 1.37 8.00
C LEU A 93 -6.76 2.41 6.89
N ALA A 94 -5.99 2.33 5.80
CA ALA A 94 -6.15 3.24 4.67
C ALA A 94 -7.52 3.08 4.00
N MET A 95 -7.96 1.85 3.72
CA MET A 95 -9.29 1.55 3.17
C MET A 95 -10.38 2.17 4.06
N HIS A 96 -10.36 1.89 5.37
CA HIS A 96 -11.35 2.43 6.31
C HIS A 96 -11.42 3.96 6.29
N HIS A 97 -10.27 4.64 6.28
CA HIS A 97 -10.24 6.11 6.26
C HIS A 97 -10.61 6.72 4.90
N LEU A 98 -10.47 5.98 3.80
CA LEU A 98 -11.00 6.36 2.50
C LEU A 98 -12.54 6.19 2.47
N GLU A 99 -13.06 5.10 3.02
CA GLU A 99 -14.51 4.86 3.13
C GLU A 99 -15.21 5.90 4.01
N ASN A 100 -14.59 6.32 5.11
CA ASN A 100 -15.10 7.41 5.95
C ASN A 100 -15.20 8.76 5.21
N ARG A 101 -14.50 8.92 4.07
CA ARG A 101 -14.63 10.07 3.17
C ARG A 101 -15.71 9.86 2.10
N GLY A 102 -16.47 8.77 2.16
CA GLY A 102 -17.50 8.42 1.19
C GLY A 102 -16.95 7.83 -0.12
N LEU A 103 -15.68 7.41 -0.14
CA LEU A 103 -15.06 6.80 -1.32
C LEU A 103 -15.24 5.28 -1.29
N GLN A 104 -15.50 4.69 -2.45
CA GLN A 104 -15.47 3.24 -2.60
C GLN A 104 -14.02 2.79 -2.62
N ALA A 105 -13.55 2.22 -1.51
CA ALA A 105 -12.20 1.71 -1.34
C ALA A 105 -12.19 0.19 -1.19
N GLN A 106 -11.08 -0.44 -1.58
CA GLN A 106 -10.88 -1.88 -1.52
C GLN A 106 -9.43 -2.17 -1.13
N ILE A 107 -9.17 -3.32 -0.51
CA ILE A 107 -7.80 -3.84 -0.39
C ILE A 107 -7.46 -4.50 -1.73
N LEU A 108 -6.24 -4.26 -2.19
CA LEU A 108 -5.64 -4.92 -3.34
C LEU A 108 -4.45 -5.74 -2.85
N GLU A 109 -4.54 -7.05 -3.06
CA GLU A 109 -3.46 -7.99 -2.85
C GLU A 109 -2.56 -7.99 -4.10
N LEU A 110 -1.26 -7.81 -3.90
CA LEU A 110 -0.23 -7.81 -4.92
C LEU A 110 0.65 -9.05 -4.78
N GLY A 111 0.74 -9.82 -5.86
CA GLY A 111 1.64 -10.96 -5.97
C GLY A 111 1.09 -12.27 -5.43
N GLY A 112 1.84 -13.34 -5.73
CA GLY A 112 1.47 -14.73 -5.51
C GLY A 112 1.02 -15.46 -6.77
N ASP A 113 1.34 -16.75 -6.86
CA ASP A 113 0.36 -17.74 -7.33
C ASP A 113 -0.78 -17.86 -6.29
N ASP A 114 -1.80 -18.68 -6.53
CA ASP A 114 -3.06 -18.74 -5.74
C ASP A 114 -2.87 -18.97 -4.21
N GLU A 115 -1.64 -19.15 -3.70
CA GLU A 115 -1.34 -19.51 -2.31
C GLU A 115 -0.56 -18.46 -1.48
N ALA A 116 -0.03 -17.36 -2.03
CA ALA A 116 0.79 -16.42 -1.23
C ALA A 116 0.72 -14.92 -1.62
N VAL A 117 -0.06 -14.14 -0.87
CA VAL A 117 -0.08 -12.67 -0.93
C VAL A 117 1.29 -12.10 -0.53
N THR A 118 1.89 -11.29 -1.41
CA THR A 118 3.22 -10.71 -1.18
C THR A 118 3.14 -9.33 -0.53
N HIS A 119 2.20 -8.48 -0.95
CA HIS A 119 2.05 -7.12 -0.44
C HIS A 119 0.62 -6.60 -0.60
N ASP A 120 0.10 -5.87 0.39
CA ASP A 120 -1.25 -5.31 0.35
C ASP A 120 -1.21 -3.79 0.23
N VAL A 121 -2.11 -3.24 -0.57
CA VAL A 121 -2.35 -1.78 -0.68
C VAL A 121 -3.86 -1.49 -0.61
N ALA A 122 -4.25 -0.26 -0.29
CA ALA A 122 -5.62 0.19 -0.50
C ALA A 122 -5.75 0.85 -1.89
N ILE A 123 -6.89 0.67 -2.55
CA ILE A 123 -7.21 1.35 -3.81
C ILE A 123 -8.59 2.02 -3.76
N ILE A 124 -8.79 3.03 -4.61
CA ILE A 124 -10.10 3.61 -4.94
C ILE A 124 -10.28 3.67 -6.45
N GLY A 125 -11.53 3.81 -6.90
CA GLY A 125 -11.88 3.96 -8.31
C GLY A 125 -12.43 2.66 -8.93
N PRO A 126 -12.68 2.65 -10.25
CA PRO A 126 -13.30 1.53 -10.93
C PRO A 126 -12.29 0.39 -11.10
N ALA A 127 -12.21 -0.48 -10.09
CA ALA A 127 -11.39 -1.68 -10.07
C ALA A 127 -12.29 -2.89 -9.78
N SER A 128 -12.57 -3.69 -10.82
CA SER A 128 -13.40 -4.90 -10.73
C SER A 128 -12.60 -6.11 -11.19
N ASN A 129 -12.67 -7.20 -10.42
CA ASN A 129 -11.96 -8.44 -10.76
C ASN A 129 -12.46 -9.06 -12.08
N PRO A 130 -11.57 -9.75 -12.83
CA PRO A 130 -10.12 -9.81 -12.61
C PRO A 130 -9.40 -8.54 -13.08
N LEU A 131 -8.39 -8.08 -12.34
CA LEU A 131 -7.54 -6.96 -12.76
C LEU A 131 -6.35 -7.48 -13.58
N PRO A 132 -5.97 -6.81 -14.69
CA PRO A 132 -4.73 -7.12 -15.40
C PRO A 132 -3.51 -7.02 -14.47
N ALA A 133 -2.52 -7.88 -14.66
CA ALA A 133 -1.28 -7.81 -13.88
C ALA A 133 -0.53 -6.48 -14.09
N ASP A 134 -0.58 -5.95 -15.31
CA ASP A 134 -0.02 -4.65 -15.67
C ASP A 134 -0.97 -3.51 -15.25
N MET A 135 -0.57 -2.78 -14.20
CA MET A 135 -1.34 -1.66 -13.65
C MET A 135 -1.42 -0.45 -14.61
N THR A 136 -0.61 -0.41 -15.67
CA THR A 136 -0.69 0.64 -16.70
C THR A 136 -1.89 0.46 -17.63
N GLU A 137 -2.47 -0.74 -17.68
CA GLU A 137 -3.68 -1.05 -18.45
C GLU A 137 -4.98 -0.72 -17.70
N TRP A 138 -4.87 -0.32 -16.43
CA TRP A 138 -6.04 -0.07 -15.57
C TRP A 138 -6.73 1.23 -15.94
N HIS A 139 -7.97 1.39 -15.45
CA HIS A 139 -8.70 2.63 -15.64
C HIS A 139 -7.91 3.82 -15.03
N PRO A 140 -7.79 4.96 -15.73
CA PRO A 140 -6.93 6.08 -15.33
C PRO A 140 -7.32 6.76 -14.01
N ASP A 141 -8.53 6.46 -13.51
CA ASP A 141 -9.07 6.96 -12.24
C ASP A 141 -8.99 5.92 -11.11
N VAL A 142 -8.17 4.88 -11.26
CA VAL A 142 -7.79 4.03 -10.13
C VAL A 142 -6.58 4.63 -9.44
N TYR A 143 -6.67 4.78 -8.12
CA TYR A 143 -5.62 5.34 -7.28
C TYR A 143 -5.22 4.35 -6.21
N VAL A 144 -3.93 4.31 -5.89
CA VAL A 144 -3.32 3.48 -4.86
C VAL A 144 -2.97 4.34 -3.66
N CYS A 145 -3.21 3.81 -2.46
CA CYS A 145 -2.73 4.31 -1.18
C CYS A 145 -1.98 3.18 -0.47
N ASP A 146 -0.65 3.29 -0.41
CA ASP A 146 0.23 2.34 0.26
C ASP A 146 1.00 3.04 1.41
N PRO A 147 0.49 2.93 2.65
CA PRO A 147 1.16 3.50 3.81
C PRO A 147 2.45 2.79 4.20
N TRP A 148 2.63 1.52 3.84
CA TRP A 148 3.84 0.76 4.19
C TRP A 148 5.06 1.24 3.39
N SER A 149 4.87 1.45 2.08
CA SER A 149 5.90 2.00 1.18
C SER A 149 5.94 3.52 1.12
N ASN A 150 4.90 4.19 1.66
CA ASN A 150 4.71 5.64 1.58
C ASN A 150 4.54 6.10 0.13
N ILE A 151 3.53 5.56 -0.55
CA ILE A 151 3.17 5.87 -1.93
C ILE A 151 1.66 6.15 -1.99
N ALA A 152 1.30 7.24 -2.66
CA ALA A 152 -0.08 7.55 -3.01
C ALA A 152 -0.10 8.14 -4.43
N CYS A 153 -0.69 7.42 -5.39
CA CYS A 153 -0.57 7.76 -6.80
C CYS A 153 -1.68 7.12 -7.64
N ARG A 154 -1.72 7.44 -8.93
CA ARG A 154 -2.48 6.65 -9.91
C ARG A 154 -1.92 5.23 -9.97
N ALA A 155 -2.78 4.25 -10.23
CA ALA A 155 -2.35 2.86 -10.40
C ALA A 155 -1.28 2.71 -11.49
N SER A 156 -1.41 3.44 -12.61
CA SER A 156 -0.44 3.44 -13.71
C SER A 156 0.97 3.88 -13.30
N ASP A 157 1.09 4.72 -12.28
CA ASP A 157 2.37 5.26 -11.81
C ASP A 157 2.99 4.42 -10.69
N TYR A 158 2.23 3.45 -10.14
CA TYR A 158 2.63 2.67 -8.98
C TYR A 158 3.88 1.80 -9.24
N PRO A 159 4.02 1.08 -10.38
CA PRO A 159 5.20 0.26 -10.63
C PRO A 159 6.52 1.04 -10.57
N ASP A 160 6.56 2.22 -11.18
CA ASP A 160 7.73 3.10 -11.18
C ASP A 160 8.03 3.64 -9.78
N GLN A 161 6.99 4.07 -9.05
CA GLN A 161 7.17 4.62 -7.71
C GLN A 161 7.59 3.55 -6.70
N PHE A 162 7.06 2.34 -6.81
CA PHE A 162 7.43 1.20 -5.98
C PHE A 162 8.89 0.81 -6.23
N THR A 163 9.30 0.71 -7.50
CA THR A 163 10.69 0.43 -7.89
C THR A 163 11.66 1.42 -7.26
N ARG A 164 11.41 2.73 -7.45
CA ARG A 164 12.23 3.81 -6.85
C ARG A 164 12.25 3.76 -5.33
N LYS A 165 11.15 3.30 -4.70
CA LYS A 165 11.09 3.16 -3.24
C LYS A 165 11.98 2.04 -2.75
N MET A 166 11.95 0.89 -3.42
CA MET A 166 12.75 -0.27 -3.06
C MET A 166 14.24 0.04 -3.23
N GLU A 167 14.64 0.65 -4.34
CA GLU A 167 16.01 1.14 -4.57
C GLU A 167 16.48 2.04 -3.41
N LYS A 168 15.67 3.05 -3.06
CA LYS A 168 15.96 3.96 -1.93
C LYS A 168 16.09 3.23 -0.59
N TRP A 169 15.29 2.19 -0.36
CA TRP A 169 15.37 1.41 0.88
C TRP A 169 16.63 0.55 0.90
N GLU A 170 16.98 -0.07 -0.22
CA GLU A 170 18.21 -0.84 -0.34
C GLU A 170 19.44 0.03 -0.12
N GLU A 171 19.51 1.20 -0.75
CA GLU A 171 20.57 2.21 -0.52
C GLU A 171 20.68 2.61 0.96
N ALA A 172 19.55 2.63 1.68
CA ALA A 172 19.49 2.91 3.11
C ALA A 172 19.80 1.70 4.01
N GLY A 173 20.26 0.57 3.43
CA GLY A 173 20.61 -0.65 4.14
C GLY A 173 19.41 -1.37 4.75
N LYS A 174 18.22 -1.23 4.14
CA LYS A 174 17.00 -1.90 4.60
C LYS A 174 16.90 -3.32 4.03
N LEU A 175 16.17 -4.16 4.75
CA LEU A 175 15.73 -5.47 4.27
C LEU A 175 14.20 -5.58 4.41
N VAL A 176 13.59 -6.37 3.52
CA VAL A 176 12.15 -6.67 3.53
C VAL A 176 11.93 -8.16 3.79
N GLY A 177 10.93 -8.49 4.60
CA GLY A 177 10.54 -9.87 4.85
C GLY A 177 9.74 -10.42 3.69
N PHE A 178 10.20 -11.53 3.11
CA PHE A 178 9.56 -12.25 2.02
C PHE A 178 9.38 -13.72 2.43
N GLN A 179 8.14 -14.18 2.56
CA GLN A 179 7.81 -15.45 3.24
C GLN A 179 8.64 -16.65 2.75
N ALA A 180 8.88 -16.76 1.44
CA ALA A 180 9.64 -17.87 0.85
C ALA A 180 11.15 -17.85 1.17
N LYS A 181 11.71 -16.69 1.53
CA LYS A 181 13.17 -16.48 1.62
C LYS A 181 13.65 -15.86 2.93
N GLY A 182 12.75 -15.42 3.81
CA GLY A 182 13.10 -14.62 4.97
C GLY A 182 13.39 -13.17 4.58
N PHE A 183 14.38 -12.52 5.20
CA PHE A 183 14.74 -11.14 4.85
C PHE A 183 15.60 -11.09 3.60
N VAL A 184 15.13 -10.33 2.61
CA VAL A 184 15.82 -10.11 1.34
C VAL A 184 16.09 -8.63 1.11
N LEU A 185 16.91 -8.33 0.10
CA LEU A 185 17.08 -6.97 -0.39
C LEU A 185 15.74 -6.45 -0.92
N PRO A 186 15.40 -5.16 -0.71
CA PRO A 186 14.19 -4.57 -1.27
C PRO A 186 14.11 -4.69 -2.81
N THR A 187 15.24 -4.78 -3.52
CA THR A 187 15.26 -5.01 -4.97
C THR A 187 15.47 -6.48 -5.37
N ASP A 188 15.30 -7.44 -4.45
CA ASP A 188 15.37 -8.87 -4.78
C ASP A 188 14.46 -9.18 -5.98
N PRO A 189 14.98 -9.82 -7.06
CA PRO A 189 14.22 -9.99 -8.29
C PRO A 189 12.90 -10.74 -8.13
N ASP A 190 12.83 -11.71 -7.21
CA ASP A 190 11.59 -12.46 -6.99
C ASP A 190 10.56 -11.61 -6.24
N TRP A 191 10.99 -10.88 -5.21
CA TRP A 191 10.13 -9.89 -4.52
C TRP A 191 9.56 -8.85 -5.48
N MET A 192 10.42 -8.26 -6.31
CA MET A 192 10.02 -7.25 -7.29
C MET A 192 9.07 -7.82 -8.34
N ARG A 193 9.35 -9.02 -8.86
CA ARG A 193 8.48 -9.70 -9.81
C ARG A 193 7.10 -9.96 -9.21
N ASP A 194 7.04 -10.47 -7.99
CA ASP A 194 5.77 -10.87 -7.40
C ASP A 194 4.89 -9.64 -7.16
N VAL A 195 5.43 -8.55 -6.59
CA VAL A 195 4.66 -7.30 -6.40
C VAL A 195 4.24 -6.67 -7.73
N LEU A 196 5.18 -6.50 -8.67
CA LEU A 196 4.93 -5.73 -9.89
C LEU A 196 4.18 -6.52 -10.97
N HIS A 197 4.52 -7.80 -11.15
CA HIS A 197 4.06 -8.62 -12.28
C HIS A 197 3.21 -9.83 -11.87
N GLY A 198 3.08 -10.11 -10.56
CA GLY A 198 2.18 -11.14 -10.06
C GLY A 198 0.70 -10.75 -10.17
N GLN A 199 -0.17 -11.64 -9.69
CA GLN A 199 -1.61 -11.44 -9.70
C GLN A 199 -2.03 -10.17 -8.92
N LYS A 200 -3.21 -9.65 -9.27
CA LYS A 200 -3.80 -8.43 -8.72
C LYS A 200 -5.25 -8.74 -8.34
N MET A 201 -5.50 -8.89 -7.05
CA MET A 201 -6.78 -9.40 -6.53
C MET A 201 -7.39 -8.38 -5.56
N VAL A 202 -8.66 -8.01 -5.79
CA VAL A 202 -9.47 -7.22 -4.84
C VAL A 202 -10.51 -8.07 -4.12
#